data_AF-A0A7W0LD81-F1
#
_entry.id   AF-A0A7W0LD81-F1
#
_cell.length_a   1.000
_cell.length_b   1.000
_cell.length_c   1.000
_cell.angle_alpha   90.00
_cell.angle_beta   90.00
_cell.angle_gamma   90.00
#
_symmetry.space_group_name_H-M   'P 1'
#
loop_
_entity.id
_entity.type
_entity.pdbx_description
1 polymer ?
#
loop_
_entity_poly.entity_id
_entity_poly.type
_entity_poly.pdbx_seq_one_letter_code
_entity_poly.pdbx_strand_id
1 'polypeptide(L)'
;WKDGRDVPDIFVGVYDYPKTASHPAFTLQLKVNFADGGGGDGHLFRFSGPEGVITIGGTAATLARQSRGKDPGLSTGTFPEEMQKAIEREHRQKYPEDTGLRPRDEAVYSAPTGYNDTYDHFRNFFDAVRSRKPVVEDAVFGYRAAGPAILTNHSYFEQQALGWDPEKMRRTNAMPQKTEGAPKEKK
;
A
#
# COMPACT_ATOMS: atom_id res chain seq x y z
N TRP A 1 -9.36 -24.62 -12.29
CA TRP A 1 -8.48 -25.22 -13.31
C TRP A 1 -7.49 -26.15 -12.61
N LYS A 2 -7.09 -27.27 -13.22
CA LYS A 2 -6.04 -28.19 -12.72
C LYS A 2 -5.04 -28.44 -13.86
N ASP A 3 -4.24 -27.43 -14.18
CA ASP A 3 -3.28 -27.47 -15.29
C ASP A 3 -1.86 -27.90 -14.86
N GLY A 4 -1.68 -28.27 -13.59
CA GLY A 4 -0.40 -28.73 -13.04
C GLY A 4 0.44 -27.64 -12.37
N ARG A 5 -0.05 -26.40 -12.23
CA ARG A 5 0.62 -25.37 -11.42
C ARG A 5 0.34 -25.53 -9.93
N ASP A 6 1.37 -25.32 -9.12
CA ASP A 6 1.34 -25.45 -7.65
C ASP A 6 0.85 -24.17 -6.92
N VAL A 7 0.65 -23.08 -7.66
CA VAL A 7 0.27 -21.77 -7.12
C VAL A 7 -0.99 -21.24 -7.81
N PRO A 8 -1.85 -20.48 -7.11
CA PRO A 8 -3.09 -19.96 -7.68
C PRO A 8 -2.83 -18.90 -8.76
N ASP A 9 -3.75 -18.81 -9.72
CA ASP A 9 -3.74 -17.78 -10.77
C ASP A 9 -3.78 -16.35 -10.24
N ILE A 10 -4.48 -16.15 -9.13
CA ILE A 10 -4.59 -14.88 -8.43
C ILE A 10 -3.96 -15.05 -7.07
N PHE A 11 -3.02 -14.18 -6.75
CA PHE A 11 -2.33 -14.21 -5.48
C PHE A 11 -2.27 -12.82 -4.87
N VAL A 12 -2.68 -12.70 -3.60
CA VAL A 12 -2.72 -11.44 -2.87
C VAL A 12 -1.92 -11.60 -1.59
N GLY A 13 -0.92 -10.75 -1.42
CA GLY A 13 -0.18 -10.58 -0.17
C GLY A 13 -0.56 -9.26 0.50
N VAL A 14 -0.76 -9.29 1.81
CA VAL A 14 -0.94 -8.11 2.66
C VAL A 14 0.22 -8.06 3.65
N TYR A 15 0.89 -6.93 3.73
CA TYR A 15 2.11 -6.75 4.50
C TYR A 15 1.99 -5.52 5.38
N ASP A 16 2.19 -5.69 6.69
CA ASP A 16 2.23 -4.59 7.63
C ASP A 16 3.68 -4.11 7.82
N TYR A 17 3.92 -2.86 7.46
CA TYR A 17 5.20 -2.19 7.68
C TYR A 17 5.09 -1.33 8.94
N PRO A 18 5.88 -1.60 10.00
CA PRO A 18 5.84 -0.81 11.22
C PRO A 18 6.42 0.59 10.97
N LYS A 19 6.13 1.51 11.88
CA LYS A 19 6.78 2.83 11.90
C LYS A 19 8.29 2.66 12.06
N THR A 20 9.04 3.37 11.22
CA THR A 20 10.50 3.45 11.31
C THR A 20 10.93 4.91 11.52
N ALA A 21 12.23 5.15 11.54
CA ALA A 21 12.77 6.51 11.55
C ALA A 21 12.54 7.24 10.21
N SER A 22 12.39 6.51 9.10
CA SER A 22 12.28 7.07 7.74
C SER A 22 10.84 7.19 7.24
N HIS A 23 9.89 6.42 7.78
CA HIS A 23 8.49 6.47 7.35
C HIS A 23 7.51 6.09 8.48
N PRO A 24 6.26 6.61 8.45
CA PRO A 24 5.18 6.12 9.32
C PRO A 24 4.82 4.66 9.00
N ALA A 25 4.04 4.03 9.88
CA ALA A 25 3.50 2.71 9.59
C ALA A 25 2.54 2.76 8.39
N PHE A 26 2.54 1.72 7.57
CA PHE A 26 1.63 1.58 6.44
C PHE A 26 1.39 0.10 6.13
N THR A 27 0.32 -0.17 5.38
CA THR A 27 0.04 -1.51 4.86
C THR A 27 0.28 -1.51 3.36
N LEU A 28 1.00 -2.52 2.87
CA LEU A 28 1.20 -2.80 1.46
C LEU A 28 0.30 -3.96 1.06
N GLN A 29 -0.36 -3.85 -0.09
CA GLN A 29 -1.03 -4.96 -0.74
C GLN A 29 -0.40 -5.18 -2.11
N LEU A 30 0.07 -6.40 -2.36
CA LEU A 30 0.52 -6.82 -3.68
C LEU A 30 -0.45 -7.85 -4.22
N LYS A 31 -0.87 -7.68 -5.48
CA LYS A 31 -1.73 -8.62 -6.19
C LYS A 31 -1.06 -9.00 -7.50
N VAL A 32 -0.95 -10.31 -7.73
CA VAL A 32 -0.59 -10.88 -9.03
C VAL A 32 -1.82 -11.58 -9.59
N ASN A 33 -2.06 -11.45 -10.89
CA ASN A 33 -3.17 -12.09 -11.58
C ASN A 33 -2.71 -12.63 -12.94
N PHE A 34 -2.38 -13.92 -13.00
CA PHE A 34 -2.01 -14.61 -14.24
C PHE A 34 -3.22 -15.01 -15.10
N ALA A 35 -4.44 -14.96 -14.54
CA ALA A 35 -5.67 -15.15 -15.30
C ALA A 35 -6.20 -13.82 -15.85
N ASP A 36 -5.40 -12.76 -15.86
CA ASP A 36 -5.81 -11.48 -16.41
C ASP A 36 -5.96 -11.55 -17.94
N GLY A 37 -7.20 -11.40 -18.41
CA GLY A 37 -7.54 -11.32 -19.83
C GLY A 37 -7.49 -9.90 -20.40
N GLY A 38 -7.11 -8.91 -19.59
CA GLY A 38 -7.09 -7.49 -19.98
C GLY A 38 -6.03 -7.13 -21.03
N GLY A 39 -5.07 -8.02 -21.30
CA GLY A 39 -4.10 -7.88 -22.40
C GLY A 39 -3.08 -6.74 -22.24
N GLY A 40 -2.96 -6.14 -21.06
CA GLY A 40 -2.07 -5.00 -20.80
C GLY A 40 -0.88 -5.34 -19.91
N ASP A 41 0.19 -4.55 -20.04
CA ASP A 41 1.33 -4.48 -19.11
C ASP A 41 0.87 -3.87 -17.77
N GLY A 42 0.01 -4.59 -17.05
CA GLY A 42 -0.81 -4.10 -15.94
C GLY A 42 -0.08 -3.96 -14.60
N HIS A 43 1.12 -3.38 -14.58
CA HIS A 43 1.73 -2.96 -13.33
C HIS A 43 1.17 -1.59 -12.92
N LEU A 44 0.46 -1.57 -11.79
CA LEU A 44 -0.13 -0.36 -11.22
C LEU A 44 0.30 -0.25 -9.76
N PHE A 45 0.99 0.82 -9.42
CA PHE A 45 1.29 1.17 -8.03
C PHE A 45 0.36 2.29 -7.61
N ARG A 46 -0.25 2.12 -6.43
CA ARG A 46 -1.11 3.14 -5.84
C ARG A 46 -0.68 3.42 -4.40
N PHE A 47 -0.30 4.66 -4.14
CA PHE A 47 0.04 5.15 -2.82
C PHE A 47 -1.10 6.04 -2.34
N SER A 48 -1.82 5.60 -1.32
CA SER A 48 -2.96 6.35 -0.76
C SER A 48 -2.55 6.96 0.58
N GLY A 49 -2.49 8.28 0.62
CA GLY A 49 -2.21 9.06 1.82
C GLY A 49 -3.40 9.91 2.26
N PRO A 50 -3.29 10.58 3.42
CA PRO A 50 -4.36 11.43 3.94
C PRO A 50 -4.64 12.66 3.07
N GLU A 51 -3.70 13.07 2.22
CA GLU A 51 -3.81 14.29 1.39
C GLU A 51 -4.04 14.00 -0.09
N GLY A 52 -3.99 12.74 -0.51
CA GLY A 52 -4.15 12.39 -1.90
C GLY A 52 -3.69 10.98 -2.23
N VAL A 53 -3.75 10.67 -3.52
CA VAL A 53 -3.39 9.38 -4.08
C VAL A 53 -2.41 9.61 -5.23
N ILE A 54 -1.28 8.91 -5.18
CA ILE A 54 -0.37 8.79 -6.31
C ILE A 54 -0.62 7.46 -6.99
N THR A 55 -0.83 7.49 -8.30
CA THR A 55 -0.96 6.31 -9.15
C THR A 55 0.17 6.31 -10.15
N ILE A 56 0.96 5.24 -10.19
CA ILE A 56 2.03 5.04 -11.16
C ILE A 56 1.68 3.82 -12.02
N GLY A 57 1.64 4.01 -13.34
CA GLY A 57 1.37 2.94 -14.28
C GLY A 57 1.66 3.37 -15.71
N GLY A 58 2.11 2.43 -16.54
CA GLY A 58 2.59 2.73 -17.88
C GLY A 58 3.71 3.77 -17.84
N THR A 59 3.58 4.85 -18.62
CA THR A 59 4.60 5.91 -18.74
C THR A 59 4.26 7.17 -17.95
N ALA A 60 3.42 7.10 -16.92
CA ALA A 60 3.03 8.29 -16.16
C ALA A 60 2.84 8.03 -14.65
N ALA A 61 2.98 9.11 -13.88
CA ALA A 61 2.53 9.20 -12.51
C ALA A 61 1.44 10.26 -12.40
N THR A 62 0.31 9.91 -11.80
CA THR A 62 -0.82 10.82 -11.56
C THR A 62 -0.97 11.08 -10.07
N LEU A 63 -0.98 12.35 -9.67
CA LEU A 63 -1.30 12.79 -8.31
C LEU A 63 -2.71 13.37 -8.30
N ALA A 64 -3.62 12.70 -7.59
CA ALA A 64 -4.97 13.18 -7.34
C ALA A 64 -5.10 13.66 -5.88
N ARG A 65 -5.55 14.90 -5.70
CA ARG A 65 -5.81 15.51 -4.39
C ARG A 65 -7.26 15.95 -4.32
N GLN A 66 -7.88 15.71 -3.17
CA GLN A 66 -9.21 16.22 -2.87
C GLN A 66 -9.19 16.79 -1.47
N SER A 67 -9.61 18.05 -1.34
CA SER A 67 -9.72 18.68 -0.02
C SER A 67 -10.63 17.83 0.88
N ARG A 68 -10.14 17.46 2.05
CA ARG A 68 -10.94 16.72 3.04
C ARG A 68 -11.96 17.66 3.67
N GLY A 69 -13.18 17.18 3.81
CA GLY A 69 -14.17 17.87 4.64
C GLY A 69 -13.67 17.99 6.07
N LYS A 70 -14.03 19.10 6.73
CA LYS A 70 -13.82 19.26 8.18
C LYS A 70 -14.74 18.36 8.99
N ASP A 71 -15.88 18.02 8.41
CA ASP A 71 -16.86 17.08 8.94
C ASP A 71 -16.29 15.64 8.85
N PRO A 72 -16.08 14.94 9.98
CA PRO A 72 -15.56 13.58 10.01
C PRO A 72 -16.59 12.51 9.58
N GLY A 73 -17.85 12.90 9.40
CA GLY A 73 -18.97 12.02 9.13
C GLY A 73 -19.53 11.37 10.40
N LEU A 74 -20.67 10.69 10.23
CA LEU A 74 -21.35 9.93 11.28
C LEU A 74 -21.58 8.49 10.83
N SER A 75 -21.46 7.55 11.76
CA SER A 75 -21.88 6.16 11.58
C SER A 75 -22.86 5.78 12.67
N THR A 76 -24.08 6.33 12.57
CA THR A 76 -25.12 6.22 13.60
C THR A 76 -26.16 5.14 13.31
N GLY A 77 -26.15 4.55 12.11
CA GLY A 77 -27.23 3.68 11.61
C GLY A 77 -27.50 2.42 12.43
N THR A 78 -26.62 2.04 13.36
CA THR A 78 -26.81 0.90 14.26
C THR A 78 -27.45 1.26 15.61
N PHE A 79 -27.61 2.55 15.91
CA PHE A 79 -28.24 3.01 17.16
C PHE A 79 -29.76 3.17 17.01
N PRO A 80 -30.54 3.16 18.11
CA PRO A 80 -31.96 3.52 18.08
C PRO A 80 -32.17 4.94 17.54
N GLU A 81 -33.27 5.18 16.82
CA GLU A 81 -33.55 6.45 16.12
C GLU A 81 -33.39 7.70 17.00
N GLU A 82 -33.87 7.64 18.24
CA GLU A 82 -33.76 8.77 19.18
C GLU A 82 -32.30 9.13 19.49
N MET A 83 -31.43 8.12 19.57
CA MET A 83 -29.99 8.32 19.77
C MET A 83 -29.32 8.84 18.50
N GLN A 84 -29.74 8.38 17.32
CA GLN A 84 -29.25 8.91 16.04
C GLN A 84 -29.51 10.42 15.95
N LYS A 85 -30.76 10.85 16.20
CA LYS A 85 -31.15 12.27 16.19
C LYS A 85 -30.37 13.12 17.20
N ALA A 86 -30.10 12.57 18.39
CA ALA A 86 -29.32 13.26 19.41
C ALA A 86 -27.86 13.45 18.97
N ILE A 87 -27.24 12.39 18.46
CA ILE A 87 -25.86 12.41 17.96
C ILE A 87 -25.74 13.37 16.77
N GLU A 88 -26.66 13.30 15.81
CA GLU A 88 -26.68 14.19 14.64
C GLU A 88 -26.79 15.66 15.05
N ARG A 89 -27.65 15.97 16.03
CA ARG A 89 -27.81 17.34 16.53
C ARG A 89 -26.53 17.87 17.16
N GLU A 90 -25.90 17.09 18.05
CA GLU A 90 -24.64 17.49 18.69
C GLU A 90 -23.51 17.61 17.66
N HIS A 91 -23.46 16.68 16.72
CA HIS A 91 -22.47 16.67 15.66
C HIS A 91 -22.60 17.90 14.75
N ARG A 92 -23.81 18.29 14.34
CA ARG A 92 -24.05 19.49 13.52
C ARG A 92 -23.73 20.80 14.24
N GLN A 93 -23.75 20.83 15.57
CA GLN A 93 -23.25 21.98 16.34
C GLN A 93 -21.72 22.12 16.25
N LYS A 94 -21.00 20.99 16.22
CA LYS A 94 -19.54 20.94 16.12
C LYS A 94 -19.04 21.06 14.68
N TYR A 95 -19.78 20.50 13.73
CA TYR A 95 -19.47 20.45 12.31
C TYR A 95 -20.69 20.94 11.51
N PRO A 96 -20.84 22.28 11.36
CA PRO A 96 -21.88 22.86 10.51
C PRO A 96 -21.77 22.34 9.07
N GLU A 97 -22.90 22.31 8.35
CA GLU A 97 -22.89 21.86 6.97
C GLU A 97 -21.98 22.74 6.09
N ASP A 98 -21.04 22.06 5.44
CA ASP A 98 -20.13 22.65 4.46
C ASP A 98 -20.65 22.33 3.06
N THR A 99 -21.38 23.29 2.48
CA THR A 99 -21.97 23.21 1.13
C THR A 99 -20.99 23.66 0.04
N GLY A 100 -19.74 23.97 0.39
CA GLY A 100 -18.72 24.40 -0.56
C GLY A 100 -18.35 23.30 -1.54
N LEU A 101 -18.24 23.66 -2.82
CA LEU A 101 -17.60 22.79 -3.81
C LEU A 101 -16.16 22.54 -3.38
N ARG A 102 -15.81 21.26 -3.21
CA ARG A 102 -14.44 20.86 -2.87
C ARG A 102 -13.66 20.67 -4.17
N PRO A 103 -12.64 21.51 -4.44
CA PRO A 103 -11.85 21.35 -5.64
C PRO A 103 -11.13 20.01 -5.61
N ARG A 104 -11.18 19.33 -6.75
CA ARG A 104 -10.34 18.17 -7.04
C ARG A 104 -9.20 18.67 -7.92
N ASP A 105 -7.99 18.43 -7.46
CA ASP A 105 -6.76 18.77 -8.16
C ASP A 105 -6.13 17.48 -8.68
N GLU A 106 -5.73 17.49 -9.95
CA GLU A 106 -5.11 16.34 -10.60
C GLU A 106 -3.91 16.81 -11.43
N ALA A 107 -2.74 16.25 -11.14
CA ALA A 107 -1.51 16.52 -11.86
C ALA A 107 -0.99 15.22 -12.48
N VAL A 108 -0.62 15.28 -13.76
CA VAL A 108 -0.07 14.14 -14.51
C VAL A 108 1.38 14.44 -14.88
N TYR A 109 2.27 13.53 -14.54
CA TYR A 109 3.69 13.57 -14.84
C TYR A 109 4.02 12.44 -15.81
N SER A 110 4.08 12.76 -17.09
CA SER A 110 4.37 11.78 -18.15
C SER A 110 5.88 11.69 -18.42
N ALA A 111 6.35 10.48 -18.67
CA ALA A 111 7.69 10.26 -19.20
C ALA A 111 7.83 10.92 -20.59
N PRO A 112 9.04 11.34 -20.97
CA PRO A 112 9.29 11.89 -22.29
C PRO A 112 8.89 10.92 -23.42
N THR A 113 8.51 11.47 -24.58
CA THR A 113 8.23 10.67 -25.77
C THR A 113 9.45 9.80 -26.12
N GLY A 114 9.21 8.49 -26.29
CA GLY A 114 10.27 7.53 -26.61
C GLY A 114 11.10 7.07 -25.40
N TYR A 115 10.72 7.44 -24.17
CA TYR A 115 11.33 6.89 -22.97
C TYR A 115 11.23 5.35 -22.97
N ASN A 116 12.33 4.71 -22.62
CA ASN A 116 12.46 3.26 -22.56
C ASN A 116 13.19 2.90 -21.26
N ASP A 117 12.44 2.42 -20.28
CA ASP A 117 12.95 2.03 -18.97
C ASP A 117 13.98 0.89 -19.06
N THR A 118 13.77 -0.06 -19.96
CA THR A 118 14.67 -1.18 -20.20
C THR A 118 16.04 -0.69 -20.68
N TYR A 119 16.07 0.24 -21.62
CA TYR A 119 17.31 0.86 -22.11
C TYR A 119 18.05 1.57 -20.97
N ASP A 120 17.37 2.42 -20.21
CA ASP A 120 17.98 3.16 -19.10
C ASP A 120 18.45 2.22 -17.97
N HIS A 121 17.71 1.14 -17.70
CA HIS A 121 18.08 0.12 -16.74
C HIS A 121 19.38 -0.60 -17.15
N PHE A 122 19.49 -1.04 -18.41
CA PHE A 122 20.72 -1.66 -18.92
C PHE A 122 21.88 -0.66 -19.01
N ARG A 123 21.64 0.59 -19.41
CA ARG A 123 22.66 1.64 -19.40
C ARG A 123 23.25 1.80 -18.00
N ASN A 124 22.39 1.97 -16.98
CA ASN A 124 22.82 2.11 -15.59
C ASN A 124 23.62 0.89 -15.11
N PHE A 125 23.17 -0.33 -15.47
CA PHE A 125 23.89 -1.56 -15.16
C PHE A 125 25.31 -1.56 -15.76
N PHE A 126 25.45 -1.36 -17.08
CA PHE A 126 26.76 -1.38 -17.73
C PHE A 126 27.67 -0.23 -17.26
N ASP A 127 27.12 0.94 -16.95
CA ASP A 127 27.88 2.05 -16.41
C ASP A 127 28.40 1.77 -15.00
N ALA A 128 27.60 1.11 -14.15
CA ALA A 128 28.04 0.63 -12.85
C ALA A 128 29.16 -0.42 -12.97
N VAL A 129 29.03 -1.37 -13.91
CA VAL A 129 30.08 -2.37 -14.18
C VAL A 129 31.40 -1.72 -14.59
N ARG A 130 31.36 -0.73 -15.50
CA ARG A 130 32.55 -0.03 -15.98
C ARG A 130 33.17 0.86 -14.91
N SER A 131 32.35 1.66 -14.24
CA SER A 131 32.83 2.67 -13.28
C SER A 131 33.14 2.09 -11.90
N ARG A 132 32.64 0.88 -11.60
CA ARG A 132 32.66 0.25 -10.27
C ARG A 132 32.03 1.11 -9.18
N LYS A 133 31.13 2.02 -9.55
CA LYS A 133 30.37 2.81 -8.60
C LYS A 133 29.23 1.97 -8.02
N PRO A 134 28.91 2.14 -6.72
CA PRO A 134 27.73 1.52 -6.13
C PRO A 134 26.44 1.92 -6.86
N VAL A 135 25.51 0.98 -6.94
CA VAL A 135 24.13 1.22 -7.40
C VAL A 135 23.19 1.36 -6.22
N VAL A 136 22.07 2.04 -6.41
CA VAL A 136 21.03 2.18 -5.38
C VAL A 136 20.38 0.83 -5.07
N GLU A 137 20.12 0.04 -6.12
CA GLU A 137 19.49 -1.27 -6.03
C GLU A 137 20.56 -2.36 -6.09
N ASP A 138 21.32 -2.51 -5.00
CA ASP A 138 22.34 -3.54 -4.88
C ASP A 138 21.75 -4.91 -4.50
N ALA A 139 22.62 -5.89 -4.26
CA ALA A 139 22.20 -7.25 -3.89
C ALA A 139 21.42 -7.30 -2.57
N VAL A 140 21.73 -6.42 -1.61
CA VAL A 140 21.02 -6.35 -0.33
C VAL A 140 19.63 -5.79 -0.53
N PHE A 141 19.50 -4.73 -1.35
CA PHE A 141 18.21 -4.20 -1.77
C PHE A 141 17.36 -5.29 -2.43
N GLY A 142 17.91 -5.98 -3.44
CA GLY A 142 17.22 -7.04 -4.17
C GLY A 142 16.76 -8.19 -3.27
N TYR A 143 17.61 -8.63 -2.34
CA TYR A 143 17.24 -9.67 -1.38
C TYR A 143 16.10 -9.22 -0.45
N ARG A 144 16.14 -7.98 0.04
CA ARG A 144 15.08 -7.40 0.88
C ARG A 144 13.76 -7.23 0.12
N ALA A 145 13.82 -6.95 -1.18
CA ALA A 145 12.64 -6.87 -2.04
C ALA A 145 12.03 -8.26 -2.33
N ALA A 146 12.87 -9.28 -2.54
CA ALA A 146 12.43 -10.65 -2.83
C ALA A 146 11.91 -11.41 -1.60
N GLY A 147 12.47 -11.14 -0.41
CA GLY A 147 12.13 -11.82 0.84
C GLY A 147 10.62 -11.86 1.12
N PRO A 148 9.92 -10.71 1.16
CA PRO A 148 8.47 -10.67 1.37
C PRO A 148 7.67 -11.52 0.38
N ALA A 149 8.05 -11.53 -0.91
CA ALA A 149 7.36 -12.35 -1.92
C ALA A 149 7.48 -13.86 -1.64
N ILE A 150 8.67 -14.32 -1.23
CA ILE A 150 8.88 -15.71 -0.81
C ILE A 150 8.08 -16.02 0.47
N LEU A 151 8.04 -15.08 1.41
CA LEU A 151 7.25 -15.23 2.64
C LEU A 151 5.74 -15.31 2.36
N THR A 152 5.23 -14.65 1.32
CA THR A 152 3.82 -14.79 0.92
C THR A 152 3.50 -16.22 0.49
N ASN A 153 4.41 -16.87 -0.24
CA ASN A 153 4.24 -18.29 -0.59
C ASN A 153 4.19 -19.16 0.68
N HIS A 154 5.11 -18.94 1.62
CA HIS A 154 5.11 -19.69 2.89
C HIS A 154 3.83 -19.44 3.70
N SER A 155 3.41 -18.18 3.82
CA SER A 155 2.17 -17.79 4.50
C SER A 155 0.95 -18.48 3.88
N TYR A 156 0.90 -18.56 2.55
CA TYR A 156 -0.16 -19.26 1.83
C TYR A 156 -0.18 -20.76 2.13
N PHE A 157 0.96 -21.46 2.06
CA PHE A 157 0.98 -22.90 2.33
C PHE A 157 0.73 -23.24 3.81
N GLU A 158 1.20 -22.39 4.73
CA GLU A 158 1.07 -22.61 6.16
C GLU A 158 -0.19 -22.01 6.79
N GLN A 159 -0.94 -21.22 6.03
CA GLN A 159 -2.20 -20.58 6.46
C GLN A 159 -2.01 -19.70 7.71
N GLN A 160 -0.91 -18.96 7.80
CA GLN A 160 -0.61 -18.08 8.93
C GLN A 160 0.20 -16.85 8.55
N ALA A 161 0.03 -15.77 9.30
CA ALA A 161 0.88 -14.59 9.18
C ALA A 161 2.33 -14.92 9.61
N LEU A 162 3.30 -14.38 8.87
CA LEU A 162 4.72 -14.57 9.12
C LEU A 162 5.43 -13.23 9.34
N GLY A 163 6.53 -13.26 10.09
CA GLY A 163 7.39 -12.10 10.30
C GLY A 163 8.62 -12.11 9.39
N TRP A 164 9.17 -10.92 9.13
CA TRP A 164 10.42 -10.71 8.40
C TRP A 164 11.35 -9.81 9.20
N ASP A 165 12.59 -10.25 9.42
CA ASP A 165 13.66 -9.40 9.93
C ASP A 165 14.47 -8.89 8.71
N PRO A 166 14.31 -7.61 8.31
CA PRO A 166 14.98 -7.08 7.12
C PRO A 166 16.48 -6.84 7.32
N GLU A 167 16.95 -6.73 8.56
CA GLU A 167 18.37 -6.55 8.87
C GLU A 167 19.11 -7.89 8.84
N LYS A 168 18.54 -8.89 9.51
CA LYS A 168 19.09 -10.26 9.48
C LYS A 168 18.65 -11.06 8.26
N MET A 169 17.79 -10.49 7.42
CA MET A 169 17.35 -11.06 6.14
C MET A 169 16.77 -12.48 6.30
N ARG A 170 15.94 -12.68 7.33
CA ARG A 170 15.41 -13.98 7.71
C ARG A 170 13.95 -13.92 8.15
N ARG A 171 13.26 -15.04 7.92
CA ARG A 171 11.91 -15.28 8.44
C ARG A 171 11.91 -15.31 9.97
N THR A 172 10.85 -14.76 10.55
CA THR A 172 10.53 -14.81 11.97
C THR A 172 9.06 -15.18 12.17
N ASN A 173 8.63 -15.36 13.43
CA ASN A 173 7.21 -15.44 13.75
C ASN A 173 6.57 -14.06 13.57
N ALA A 174 5.28 -14.02 13.22
CA ALA A 174 4.55 -12.76 13.19
C ALA A 174 4.67 -12.05 14.55
N MET A 175 4.96 -10.76 14.52
CA MET A 175 4.97 -9.94 15.73
C MET A 175 3.57 -9.97 16.35
N PRO A 176 3.43 -10.20 17.67
CA PRO A 176 2.12 -10.06 18.30
C PRO A 176 1.63 -8.63 18.08
N GLN A 177 0.40 -8.48 17.59
CA GLN A 177 -0.27 -7.17 17.61
C GLN A 177 -0.27 -6.70 19.06
N LYS A 178 0.33 -5.54 19.35
CA LYS A 178 0.19 -4.92 20.66
C LYS A 178 -1.28 -4.58 20.83
N THR A 179 -2.00 -5.40 21.58
CA THR A 179 -3.32 -5.02 22.11
C THR A 179 -3.08 -3.81 23.01
N GLU A 180 -3.48 -2.63 22.58
CA GLU A 180 -3.60 -1.49 23.50
C GLU A 180 -4.49 -1.94 24.66
N GLY A 181 -3.97 -1.79 25.87
CA GLY A 181 -4.49 -2.45 27.07
C GLY A 181 -5.99 -2.21 27.25
N ALA A 182 -6.72 -3.28 27.51
CA ALA A 182 -8.08 -3.20 28.01
C ALA A 182 -8.14 -2.21 29.20
N PRO A 183 -9.18 -1.38 29.31
CA PRO A 183 -9.33 -0.49 30.44
C PRO A 183 -9.34 -1.33 31.71
N LYS A 184 -8.43 -1.04 32.64
CA LYS A 184 -8.48 -1.65 33.98
C LYS A 184 -9.79 -1.21 34.62
N GLU A 185 -10.73 -2.12 34.77
CA GLU A 185 -11.89 -1.93 35.64
C GLU A 185 -11.37 -1.61 37.05
N LYS A 186 -11.67 -0.40 37.51
CA LYS A 186 -11.51 -0.04 38.92
C LYS A 186 -12.61 -0.78 39.68
N LYS A 187 -12.20 -1.72 40.53
CA LYS A 187 -13.04 -2.23 41.62
C LYS A 187 -13.24 -1.15 42.68
#